data_AF-A0A935VVC9-F1
#
_entry.id   AF-A0A935VVC9-F1
#
_cell.length_a   1.000
_cell.length_b   1.000
_cell.length_c   1.000
_cell.angle_alpha   90.00
_cell.angle_beta   90.00
_cell.angle_gamma   90.00
#
_symmetry.space_group_name_H-M   'P 1'
#
loop_
_entity.id
_entity.type
_entity.pdbx_description
1 polymer ?
#
loop_
_entity_poly.entity_id
_entity_poly.type
_entity_poly.pdbx_seq_one_letter_code
_entity_poly.pdbx_strand_id
1 'polypeptide(L)'
;MEQPVPKVSEADVERIVDRDFGKDKAAEVLSSLRGFDTGPRVRLAILKVANGDLERLQEAGKVAIQDYRDILSEAEYPRYMDEIGFEDTSETLRQAVIQADWLQYQEWLQRK
;
A
#
# COMPACT_ATOMS: atom_id res chain seq x y z
N MET A 1 -10.40 6.46 -18.67
CA MET A 1 -10.59 5.32 -17.76
C MET A 1 -9.78 5.59 -16.51
N GLU A 2 -10.34 5.41 -15.33
CA GLU A 2 -9.77 5.99 -14.11
C GLU A 2 -9.57 4.89 -13.05
N GLN A 3 -8.32 4.71 -12.62
CA GLN A 3 -7.97 3.79 -11.55
C GLN A 3 -8.44 4.36 -10.20
N PRO A 4 -9.12 3.58 -9.34
CA PRO A 4 -9.70 4.09 -8.10
C PRO A 4 -8.63 4.34 -7.04
N VAL A 5 -8.58 5.55 -6.49
CA VAL A 5 -7.61 5.93 -5.46
C VAL A 5 -8.23 5.78 -4.06
N PRO A 6 -7.55 5.12 -3.09
CA PRO A 6 -8.06 4.98 -1.74
C PRO A 6 -8.13 6.32 -1.00
N LYS A 7 -9.30 6.58 -0.40
CA LYS A 7 -9.53 7.70 0.52
C LYS A 7 -9.25 7.23 1.93
N VAL A 8 -8.13 7.67 2.50
CA VAL A 8 -7.59 7.17 3.77
C VAL A 8 -7.18 8.32 4.68
N SER A 9 -7.13 8.05 5.97
CA SER A 9 -6.83 9.02 7.03
C SER A 9 -5.63 8.59 7.90
N GLU A 10 -5.12 9.48 8.75
CA GLU A 10 -4.11 9.11 9.75
C GLU A 10 -4.65 8.06 10.74
N ALA A 11 -5.95 8.08 11.04
CA ALA A 11 -6.57 7.06 11.90
C ALA A 11 -6.52 5.67 11.25
N ASP A 12 -6.53 5.57 9.91
CA ASP A 12 -6.31 4.31 9.23
C ASP A 12 -4.87 3.83 9.41
N VAL A 13 -3.88 4.73 9.33
CA VAL A 13 -2.46 4.39 9.57
C VAL A 13 -2.30 3.81 10.97
N GLU A 14 -2.78 4.51 12.00
CA GLU A 14 -2.68 4.06 13.40
C GLU A 14 -3.36 2.69 13.59
N ARG A 15 -4.56 2.51 13.05
CA ARG A 15 -5.29 1.25 13.11
C ARG A 15 -4.52 0.09 12.46
N ILE A 16 -3.93 0.31 11.28
CA ILE A 16 -3.17 -0.73 10.57
C ILE A 16 -1.89 -1.07 11.34
N VAL A 17 -1.20 -0.08 11.90
CA VAL A 17 -0.01 -0.31 12.73
C VAL A 17 -0.36 -1.20 13.94
N ASP A 18 -1.40 -0.84 14.69
CA ASP A 18 -1.86 -1.62 15.83
C ASP A 18 -2.25 -3.06 15.44
N ARG A 19 -2.93 -3.22 14.31
CA ARG A 19 -3.42 -4.52 13.82
C ARG A 19 -2.28 -5.44 13.37
N ASP A 20 -1.37 -4.93 12.53
CA ASP A 20 -0.40 -5.78 11.83
C ASP A 20 0.94 -5.91 12.57
N PHE A 21 1.32 -4.94 13.41
CA PHE A 21 2.59 -4.93 14.16
C PHE A 21 2.41 -5.12 15.67
N GLY A 22 1.20 -4.91 16.18
CA GLY A 22 0.87 -4.99 17.59
C GLY A 22 1.20 -3.72 18.36
N LYS A 23 0.46 -3.50 19.45
CA LYS A 23 0.54 -2.27 20.28
C LYS A 23 1.93 -2.01 20.86
N ASP A 24 2.68 -3.06 21.18
CA ASP A 24 4.01 -2.92 21.77
C ASP A 24 5.03 -2.31 20.80
N LYS A 25 4.82 -2.49 19.49
CA LYS A 25 5.68 -1.98 18.41
C LYS A 25 5.11 -0.72 17.75
N ALA A 26 3.88 -0.32 18.08
CA ALA A 26 3.18 0.74 17.37
C ALA A 26 3.93 2.07 17.38
N ALA A 27 4.50 2.44 18.52
CA ALA A 27 5.28 3.68 18.64
C ALA A 27 6.54 3.68 17.75
N GLU A 28 7.24 2.55 17.67
CA GLU A 28 8.44 2.37 16.84
C GLU A 28 8.10 2.46 15.35
N VAL A 29 7.04 1.77 14.93
CA VAL A 29 6.57 1.77 13.54
C VAL A 29 6.10 3.17 13.13
N LEU A 30 5.28 3.83 13.95
CA LEU A 30 4.82 5.19 13.68
C LEU A 30 5.98 6.17 13.63
N SER A 31 6.98 6.03 14.50
CA SER A 31 8.19 6.86 14.46
C SER A 31 8.97 6.65 13.16
N SER A 32 9.12 5.40 12.72
CA SER A 32 9.76 5.08 11.44
C SER A 32 9.01 5.70 10.26
N LEU A 33 7.67 5.66 10.28
CA LEU A 33 6.83 6.24 9.23
C LEU A 33 6.86 7.78 9.16
N ARG A 34 7.13 8.46 10.28
CA ARG A 34 7.29 9.93 10.30
C ARG A 34 8.56 10.40 9.58
N GLY A 35 9.54 9.52 9.39
CA GLY A 35 10.73 9.81 8.58
C GLY A 35 10.41 10.05 7.11
N PHE A 36 9.21 9.69 6.66
CA PHE A 36 8.71 9.94 5.31
C PHE A 36 7.73 11.13 5.37
N ASP A 37 8.12 12.27 4.80
CA ASP A 37 7.26 13.47 4.65
C ASP A 37 6.19 13.24 3.56
N THR A 38 5.35 12.24 3.79
CA THR A 38 4.34 11.76 2.86
C THR A 38 3.00 11.58 3.57
N GLY A 39 1.91 11.69 2.82
CA GLY A 39 0.56 11.58 3.36
C GLY A 39 0.16 10.14 3.76
N PRO A 40 -1.00 9.96 4.41
CA PRO A 40 -1.49 8.67 4.90
C PRO A 40 -1.50 7.54 3.86
N ARG A 41 -1.76 7.86 2.58
CA ARG A 41 -1.80 6.90 1.48
C ARG A 41 -0.46 6.19 1.28
N VAL A 42 0.65 6.93 1.27
CA VAL A 42 1.99 6.36 1.09
C VAL A 42 2.38 5.54 2.33
N ARG A 43 2.07 6.03 3.53
CA ARG A 43 2.34 5.28 4.77
C ARG A 43 1.58 3.95 4.81
N LEU A 44 0.31 3.93 4.37
CA LEU A 44 -0.45 2.68 4.24
C LEU A 44 0.12 1.74 3.17
N ALA A 45 0.62 2.27 2.05
CA ALA A 45 1.28 1.45 1.04
C ALA A 45 2.53 0.75 1.62
N ILE A 46 3.38 1.49 2.35
CA ILE A 46 4.53 0.94 3.07
C ILE A 46 4.08 -0.17 4.04
N LEU A 47 3.05 0.10 4.84
CA LEU A 47 2.53 -0.88 5.81
C LEU A 47 1.97 -2.14 5.14
N LYS A 48 1.25 -1.99 4.02
CA LYS A 48 0.67 -3.12 3.27
C LYS A 48 1.77 -4.01 2.70
N VAL A 49 2.78 -3.42 2.07
CA VAL A 49 3.91 -4.15 1.48
C VAL A 49 4.77 -4.82 2.57
N ALA A 50 4.91 -4.16 3.72
CA ALA A 50 5.61 -4.71 4.87
C ALA A 50 4.90 -5.90 5.51
N ASN A 51 3.55 -5.92 5.47
CA ASN A 51 2.71 -7.02 5.98
C ASN A 51 3.08 -7.49 7.40
N GLY A 52 3.30 -6.53 8.32
CA GLY A 52 3.64 -6.80 9.73
C GLY A 52 5.13 -7.10 10.00
N ASP A 53 5.98 -7.08 8.97
CA ASP A 53 7.41 -7.32 9.11
C ASP A 53 8.21 -5.99 9.18
N LEU A 54 9.03 -5.84 10.22
CA LEU A 54 9.80 -4.61 10.47
C LEU A 54 10.95 -4.41 9.49
N GLU A 55 11.60 -5.48 9.03
CA GLU A 55 12.68 -5.38 8.05
C GLU A 55 12.10 -4.93 6.71
N ARG A 56 10.98 -5.54 6.29
CA ARG A 56 10.26 -5.15 5.07
C ARG A 56 9.69 -3.74 5.16
N LEU A 57 9.28 -3.27 6.34
CA LEU A 57 8.86 -1.87 6.55
C LEU A 57 10.00 -0.90 6.20
N GLN A 58 11.22 -1.19 6.63
CA GLN A 58 12.38 -0.35 6.34
C GLN A 58 12.74 -0.38 4.85
N GLU A 59 12.66 -1.54 4.21
CA GLU A 59 12.88 -1.69 2.77
C GLU A 59 11.84 -0.93 1.95
N ALA A 60 10.56 -1.12 2.23
CA ALA A 60 9.45 -0.40 1.61
C ALA A 60 9.57 1.11 1.82
N GLY A 61 10.02 1.55 3.00
CA GLY A 61 10.32 2.95 3.29
C GLY A 61 11.42 3.52 2.39
N LYS A 62 12.50 2.76 2.13
CA LYS A 62 13.57 3.20 1.20
C LYS A 62 13.05 3.33 -0.23
N VAL A 63 12.23 2.40 -0.69
CA VAL A 63 11.57 2.48 -2.01
C VAL A 63 10.72 3.76 -2.08
N ALA A 64 9.92 4.03 -1.05
CA ALA A 64 9.06 5.20 -1.00
C ALA A 64 9.84 6.53 -1.01
N ILE A 65 11.03 6.59 -0.40
CA ILE A 65 11.93 7.75 -0.45
C ILE A 65 12.44 7.99 -1.87
N GLN A 66 12.82 6.92 -2.57
CA GLN A 66 13.35 7.01 -3.92
C GLN A 66 12.26 7.41 -4.92
N ASP A 67 11.14 6.70 -4.91
CA ASP A 67 9.94 7.04 -5.66
C ASP A 67 8.71 6.43 -4.97
N TYR A 68 7.90 7.28 -4.34
CA TYR A 68 6.69 6.82 -3.67
C TYR A 68 5.66 6.22 -4.63
N ARG A 69 5.77 6.45 -5.94
CA ARG A 69 4.84 5.86 -6.92
C ARG A 69 5.05 4.35 -7.05
N ASP A 70 6.27 3.87 -6.88
CA ASP A 70 6.57 2.45 -6.95
C ASP A 70 5.89 1.70 -5.80
N ILE A 71 5.99 2.24 -4.57
CA ILE A 71 5.32 1.62 -3.41
C ILE A 71 3.80 1.70 -3.53
N LEU A 72 3.26 2.78 -4.10
CA LEU A 72 1.82 2.89 -4.36
C LEU A 72 1.36 1.86 -5.39
N SER A 73 2.10 1.68 -6.49
CA SER A 73 1.77 0.69 -7.52
C SER A 73 1.82 -0.73 -6.96
N GLU A 74 2.85 -1.08 -6.19
CA GLU A 74 2.97 -2.40 -5.57
C GLU A 74 1.86 -2.66 -4.54
N ALA A 75 1.53 -1.66 -3.73
CA ALA A 75 0.49 -1.80 -2.72
C ALA A 75 -0.93 -1.80 -3.30
N GLU A 76 -1.24 -0.93 -4.26
CA GLU A 76 -2.61 -0.69 -4.73
C GLU A 76 -2.96 -1.45 -6.00
N TYR A 77 -1.98 -1.76 -6.85
CA TYR A 77 -2.19 -2.41 -8.15
C TYR A 77 -1.13 -3.49 -8.51
N PRO A 78 -0.87 -4.46 -7.61
CA PRO A 78 0.18 -5.47 -7.85
C PRO A 78 -0.08 -6.31 -9.11
N ARG A 79 -1.32 -6.74 -9.37
CA ARG A 79 -1.62 -7.53 -10.57
C ARG A 79 -1.56 -6.69 -11.82
N TYR A 80 -1.91 -5.42 -11.74
CA TYR A 80 -1.74 -4.53 -12.90
C TYR A 80 -0.28 -4.44 -13.31
N MET A 81 0.63 -4.36 -12.34
CA MET A 81 2.07 -4.35 -12.59
C MET A 81 2.56 -5.67 -13.22
N ASP A 82 2.06 -6.81 -12.72
CA ASP A 82 2.51 -8.13 -13.15
C ASP A 82 1.87 -8.61 -14.47
N GLU A 83 0.57 -8.38 -14.65
CA GLU A 83 -0.24 -8.99 -15.72
C GLU A 83 -0.48 -8.07 -16.91
N ILE A 84 -0.48 -6.75 -16.70
CA ILE A 84 -0.72 -5.76 -17.76
C ILE A 84 0.60 -5.15 -18.22
N GLY A 85 1.42 -4.68 -17.27
CA GLY A 85 2.74 -4.11 -17.55
C GLY A 85 2.72 -3.08 -18.69
N PHE A 86 3.64 -3.23 -19.63
CA PHE A 86 3.74 -2.38 -20.83
C PHE A 86 3.13 -3.03 -22.09
N GLU A 87 2.42 -4.15 -21.95
CA GLU A 87 1.90 -4.90 -23.09
C GLU A 87 0.55 -4.37 -23.60
N ASP A 88 0.30 -4.58 -24.89
CA ASP A 88 -1.00 -4.32 -25.50
C ASP A 88 -2.00 -5.41 -25.09
N THR A 89 -2.70 -5.14 -24.01
CA THR A 89 -3.77 -5.96 -23.46
C THR A 89 -5.13 -5.36 -23.76
N SER A 90 -6.15 -6.22 -23.88
CA SER A 90 -7.51 -5.77 -24.11
C SER A 90 -8.02 -4.89 -22.97
N GLU A 91 -8.86 -3.92 -23.30
CA GLU A 91 -9.44 -3.02 -22.31
C GLU A 91 -10.28 -3.75 -21.25
N THR A 92 -10.97 -4.81 -21.65
CA THR A 92 -11.73 -5.67 -20.74
C THR A 92 -10.84 -6.33 -19.69
N LEU A 93 -9.66 -6.82 -20.09
CA LEU A 93 -8.71 -7.43 -19.17
C LEU A 93 -8.12 -6.38 -18.22
N ARG A 94 -7.72 -5.21 -18.74
CA ARG A 94 -7.21 -4.11 -17.92
C ARG A 94 -8.20 -3.71 -16.82
N GLN A 95 -9.48 -3.58 -17.18
CA GLN A 95 -10.53 -3.26 -16.21
C GLN A 95 -10.76 -4.37 -15.17
N ALA A 96 -10.74 -5.64 -15.58
CA ALA A 96 -10.88 -6.75 -14.66
C ALA A 96 -9.73 -6.77 -13.63
N VAL A 97 -8.49 -6.54 -14.08
CA VAL A 97 -7.31 -6.50 -13.20
C VAL A 97 -7.36 -5.32 -12.22
N ILE A 98 -7.69 -4.11 -12.71
CA ILE A 98 -7.86 -2.93 -11.85
C ILE A 98 -8.92 -3.18 -10.78
N GLN A 99 -10.05 -3.78 -11.14
CA GLN A 99 -11.11 -4.10 -10.19
C GLN A 99 -10.68 -5.13 -9.16
N ALA A 100 -9.94 -6.17 -9.58
CA ALA A 100 -9.45 -7.21 -8.69
C ALA A 100 -8.43 -6.67 -7.66
N ASP A 101 -7.52 -5.81 -8.09
CA ASP A 101 -6.57 -5.14 -7.19
C ASP A 101 -7.27 -4.19 -6.23
N TRP A 102 -8.24 -3.42 -6.72
CA TRP A 102 -9.04 -2.55 -5.88
C TRP A 102 -9.80 -3.31 -4.78
N LEU A 103 -10.45 -4.42 -5.13
CA LEU A 103 -11.14 -5.28 -4.17
C LEU A 103 -10.17 -5.84 -3.13
N GLN A 104 -9.01 -6.33 -3.57
CA GLN A 104 -7.98 -6.86 -2.68
C GLN A 104 -7.45 -5.79 -1.72
N TYR A 105 -7.27 -4.54 -2.18
CA TYR A 105 -6.88 -3.43 -1.31
C TYR A 105 -7.97 -3.11 -0.28
N GLN A 106 -9.23 -3.05 -0.70
CA GLN A 106 -10.35 -2.78 0.21
C GLN A 106 -10.50 -3.86 1.28
N GLU A 107 -10.39 -5.12 0.91
CA GLU A 107 -10.41 -6.26 1.85
C GLU A 107 -9.27 -6.15 2.87
N TRP A 108 -8.05 -5.88 2.41
CA TRP A 108 -6.91 -5.66 3.32
C TRP A 108 -7.13 -4.45 4.23
N LEU A 109 -7.67 -3.35 3.73
CA LEU A 109 -7.89 -2.15 4.52
C LEU A 109 -8.96 -2.37 5.60
N GLN A 110 -10.00 -3.14 5.29
CA GLN A 110 -11.18 -3.33 6.14
C GLN A 110 -11.11 -4.57 7.05
N ARG A 111 -10.16 -5.50 6.84
CA ARG A 111 -10.00 -6.67 7.72
C ARG A 111 -9.75 -6.22 9.17
N LYS A 112 -10.36 -6.96 10.09
CA LYS A 112 -10.27 -6.74 11.53
C LYS A 112 -8.97 -7.29 12.11
#